data_AF-A0A511N184-F1
#
_entry.id   AF-A0A511N184-F1
#
_cell.length_a   1.000
_cell.length_b   1.000
_cell.length_c   1.000
_cell.angle_alpha   90.00
_cell.angle_beta   90.00
_cell.angle_gamma   90.00
#
_symmetry.space_group_name_H-M   'P 1'
#
loop_
_entity.id
_entity.type
_entity.pdbx_description
1 polymer ?
#
loop_
_entity_poly.entity_id
_entity_poly.type
_entity_poly.pdbx_seq_one_letter_code
_entity_poly.pdbx_strand_id
1 'polypeptide(L)'
;MMKHFLSFALMTSALASASSLVQYHDDAKLGRILTDASGMTLYIFTRDTENTSNCYDQCAVNWPPLMVQDAKELPEEPGYGTTTRKDGALQVTYNGWPLYYWVKDQKAGDTTGQAVGNVWWVANQQPLITVQKDTAQGNVLAGPSNMTLYIFTKDEGTTSNCYDQCAVNWPPLLVSHGSQLMGTFKSRLGVTTRKDGALQVTIGGKPVYYWVKDQKAGDTTGHGVGNAWWVIQDEAAQ
;
A
#
# COMPACT_ATOMS: atom_id res chain seq x y z
N MET A 1 -50.56 -22.09 -47.93
CA MET A 1 -49.49 -21.07 -47.81
C MET A 1 -48.62 -21.44 -46.62
N MET A 2 -47.53 -22.19 -46.84
CA MET A 2 -46.59 -22.60 -45.80
C MET A 2 -45.45 -21.58 -45.70
N LYS A 3 -45.49 -20.73 -44.66
CA LYS A 3 -44.43 -19.76 -44.36
C LYS A 3 -43.26 -20.50 -43.72
N HIS A 4 -42.19 -20.69 -44.48
CA HIS A 4 -40.89 -21.13 -43.97
C HIS A 4 -40.25 -19.97 -43.21
N PHE A 5 -40.01 -20.15 -41.91
CA PHE A 5 -39.17 -19.25 -41.12
C PHE A 5 -37.72 -19.72 -41.23
N LEU A 6 -36.89 -18.95 -41.95
CA LEU A 6 -35.44 -19.09 -41.85
C LEU A 6 -34.99 -18.55 -40.48
N SER A 7 -34.41 -19.42 -39.66
CA SER A 7 -33.77 -19.02 -38.40
C SER A 7 -32.33 -18.57 -38.71
N PHE A 8 -32.06 -17.28 -38.52
CA PHE A 8 -30.72 -16.70 -38.61
C PHE A 8 -30.06 -16.87 -37.22
N ALA A 9 -29.07 -17.74 -37.11
CA ALA A 9 -28.26 -17.86 -35.90
C ALA A 9 -27.29 -16.66 -35.82
N LEU A 10 -27.50 -15.75 -34.87
CA LEU A 10 -26.50 -14.76 -34.49
C LEU A 10 -25.33 -15.48 -33.80
N MET A 11 -24.15 -15.46 -34.41
CA MET A 11 -22.90 -15.79 -33.72
C MET A 11 -22.48 -14.59 -32.86
N THR A 12 -22.69 -14.69 -31.55
CA THR A 12 -22.08 -13.77 -30.58
C THR A 12 -20.61 -14.12 -30.41
N SER A 13 -19.73 -13.29 -30.97
CA SER A 13 -18.29 -13.33 -30.66
C SER A 13 -18.08 -12.94 -29.19
N ALA A 14 -17.60 -13.87 -28.37
CA ALA A 14 -17.16 -13.58 -27.02
C ALA A 14 -15.76 -12.96 -27.10
N LEU A 15 -15.64 -11.68 -26.72
CA LEU A 15 -14.36 -11.05 -26.49
C LEU A 15 -13.71 -11.72 -25.28
N ALA A 16 -12.68 -12.53 -25.50
CA ALA A 16 -11.81 -13.00 -24.44
C ALA A 16 -11.09 -11.78 -23.84
N SER A 17 -11.43 -11.40 -22.60
CA SER A 17 -10.62 -10.44 -21.85
C SER A 17 -9.22 -11.03 -21.70
N ALA A 18 -8.22 -10.30 -22.19
CA ALA A 18 -6.84 -10.63 -21.90
C ALA A 18 -6.66 -10.59 -20.37
N SER A 19 -6.26 -11.72 -19.78
CA SER A 19 -6.02 -11.80 -18.35
C SER A 19 -4.77 -10.99 -18.04
N SER A 20 -4.93 -9.87 -17.31
CA SER A 20 -3.83 -9.03 -16.86
C SER A 20 -2.86 -9.83 -15.97
N LEU A 21 -1.55 -9.67 -16.19
CA LEU A 21 -0.47 -10.33 -15.43
C LEU A 21 -0.65 -10.18 -13.92
N VAL A 22 -1.01 -8.97 -13.49
CA VAL A 22 -1.33 -8.63 -12.11
C VAL A 22 -2.76 -8.13 -12.05
N GLN A 23 -3.50 -8.55 -11.02
CA GLN A 23 -4.88 -8.22 -10.76
C GLN A 23 -5.07 -7.75 -9.33
N TYR A 24 -6.23 -7.13 -9.08
CA TYR A 24 -6.68 -6.83 -7.73
C TYR A 24 -7.61 -7.93 -7.23
N HIS A 25 -7.45 -8.31 -5.97
CA HIS A 25 -8.33 -9.23 -5.27
C HIS A 25 -8.76 -8.61 -3.93
N ASP A 26 -10.04 -8.67 -3.59
CA ASP A 26 -10.54 -8.17 -2.31
C ASP A 26 -10.44 -9.29 -1.25
N ASP A 27 -9.46 -9.17 -0.34
CA ASP A 27 -9.31 -10.03 0.83
C ASP A 27 -10.12 -9.47 2.01
N ALA A 28 -10.84 -10.35 2.70
CA ALA A 28 -11.74 -9.95 3.79
C ALA A 28 -11.03 -9.31 5.00
N LYS A 29 -9.73 -9.56 5.18
CA LYS A 29 -8.94 -9.07 6.32
C LYS A 29 -7.91 -8.02 5.92
N LEU A 30 -7.31 -8.18 4.75
CA LEU A 30 -6.21 -7.36 4.26
C LEU A 30 -6.66 -6.29 3.25
N GLY A 31 -7.94 -6.31 2.87
CA GLY A 31 -8.50 -5.39 1.89
C GLY A 31 -8.09 -5.75 0.47
N ARG A 32 -8.00 -4.74 -0.41
CA ARG A 32 -7.66 -4.93 -1.82
C ARG A 32 -6.16 -5.20 -2.00
N ILE A 33 -5.82 -6.43 -2.34
CA ILE A 33 -4.45 -6.93 -2.51
C ILE A 33 -4.11 -7.17 -3.99
N LEU A 34 -2.82 -7.30 -4.31
CA LEU A 34 -2.35 -7.70 -5.62
C LEU A 34 -2.20 -9.22 -5.70
N THR A 35 -2.69 -9.79 -6.80
CA THR A 35 -2.50 -11.20 -7.16
C THR A 35 -2.01 -11.29 -8.59
N ASP A 36 -1.48 -12.44 -9.00
CA ASP A 36 -1.29 -12.73 -10.42
C ASP A 36 -2.62 -13.09 -11.12
N ALA A 37 -2.53 -13.39 -12.42
CA ALA A 37 -3.65 -13.83 -13.26
C ALA A 37 -4.35 -15.13 -12.79
N SER A 38 -3.71 -15.93 -11.93
CA SER A 38 -4.27 -17.15 -11.33
C SER A 38 -4.84 -16.91 -9.92
N GLY A 39 -4.79 -15.68 -9.41
CA GLY A 39 -5.22 -15.32 -8.08
C GLY A 39 -4.19 -15.63 -6.98
N MET A 40 -2.95 -15.96 -7.33
CA MET A 40 -1.89 -16.16 -6.33
C MET A 40 -1.43 -14.82 -5.78
N THR A 41 -1.39 -14.70 -4.45
CA THR A 41 -1.02 -13.46 -3.75
C THR A 41 0.42 -13.05 -4.05
N LEU A 42 0.60 -11.75 -4.29
CA LEU A 42 1.91 -11.13 -4.47
C LEU A 42 2.35 -10.39 -3.21
N TYR A 43 3.66 -10.36 -2.98
CA TYR A 43 4.29 -9.84 -1.78
C TYR A 43 5.41 -8.86 -2.12
N ILE A 44 5.72 -7.99 -1.17
CA ILE A 44 6.91 -7.13 -1.16
C ILE A 44 7.87 -7.58 -0.06
N PHE A 45 9.16 -7.34 -0.26
CA PHE A 45 10.21 -7.56 0.73
C PHE A 45 10.68 -6.24 1.32
N THR A 46 10.55 -6.03 2.62
CA THR A 46 10.88 -4.73 3.25
C THR A 46 12.36 -4.41 3.30
N ARG A 47 13.21 -5.39 3.01
CA ARG A 47 14.65 -5.19 2.91
C ARG A 47 15.07 -4.81 1.49
N ASP A 48 14.16 -4.81 0.52
CA ASP A 48 14.42 -4.24 -0.80
C ASP A 48 14.51 -2.72 -0.71
N THR A 49 15.22 -2.12 -1.67
CA THR A 49 15.18 -0.69 -1.93
C THR A 49 14.42 -0.44 -3.23
N GLU A 50 14.09 0.82 -3.50
CA GLU A 50 13.35 1.17 -4.71
C GLU A 50 14.04 0.62 -5.97
N ASN A 51 13.26 -0.09 -6.78
CA ASN A 51 13.67 -0.76 -8.01
C ASN A 51 14.90 -1.66 -7.83
N THR A 52 15.13 -2.23 -6.64
CA THR A 52 16.28 -3.09 -6.36
C THR A 52 15.92 -4.20 -5.39
N SER A 53 16.02 -5.45 -5.85
CA SER A 53 15.86 -6.62 -5.00
C SER A 53 17.12 -6.88 -4.17
N ASN A 54 16.95 -7.23 -2.90
CA ASN A 54 17.95 -7.83 -2.01
C ASN A 54 17.67 -9.32 -1.77
N CYS A 55 16.59 -9.87 -2.36
CA CYS A 55 16.21 -11.27 -2.23
C CYS A 55 16.83 -12.12 -3.36
N TYR A 56 17.90 -12.85 -3.03
CA TYR A 56 18.59 -13.78 -3.93
C TYR A 56 18.84 -15.12 -3.24
N ASP A 57 19.34 -16.10 -4.00
CA ASP A 57 19.69 -17.43 -3.51
C ASP A 57 18.52 -18.10 -2.78
N GLN A 58 18.73 -18.63 -1.57
CA GLN A 58 17.68 -19.28 -0.78
C GLN A 58 16.48 -18.36 -0.50
N CYS A 59 16.68 -17.03 -0.49
CA CYS A 59 15.57 -16.09 -0.39
C CYS A 59 14.64 -16.24 -1.59
N ALA A 60 15.18 -16.22 -2.81
CA ALA A 60 14.40 -16.34 -4.05
C ALA A 60 13.81 -17.74 -4.27
N VAL A 61 14.36 -18.77 -3.63
CA VAL A 61 13.74 -20.11 -3.59
C VAL A 61 12.47 -20.11 -2.74
N ASN A 62 12.51 -19.44 -1.59
CA ASN A 62 11.37 -19.37 -0.67
C ASN A 62 10.35 -18.31 -1.11
N TRP A 63 10.82 -17.25 -1.75
CA TRP A 63 10.05 -16.12 -2.25
C TRP A 63 10.32 -15.92 -3.74
N PRO A 64 9.75 -16.75 -4.63
CA PRO A 64 10.01 -16.66 -6.05
C PRO A 64 9.65 -15.27 -6.60
N PRO A 65 10.55 -14.57 -7.31
CA PRO A 65 10.24 -13.28 -7.92
C PRO A 65 9.20 -13.43 -9.05
N LEU A 66 8.29 -12.46 -9.17
CA LEU A 66 7.40 -12.36 -10.32
C LEU A 66 8.19 -11.81 -11.51
N MET A 67 8.47 -12.67 -12.50
CA MET A 67 9.29 -12.33 -13.67
C MET A 67 8.43 -12.07 -14.91
N VAL A 68 8.96 -11.25 -15.82
CA VAL A 68 8.43 -11.04 -17.18
C VAL A 68 9.58 -11.14 -18.18
N GLN A 69 9.26 -11.44 -19.46
CA GLN A 69 10.27 -11.41 -20.52
C GLN A 69 10.46 -10.01 -21.08
N ASP A 70 9.37 -9.24 -21.20
CA ASP A 70 9.36 -7.86 -21.68
C ASP A 70 8.49 -6.98 -20.77
N ALA A 71 8.92 -5.74 -20.53
CA ALA A 71 8.15 -4.75 -19.77
C ALA A 71 6.79 -4.43 -20.40
N LYS A 72 6.59 -4.72 -21.69
CA LYS A 72 5.29 -4.62 -22.38
C LYS A 72 4.23 -5.60 -21.88
N GLU A 73 4.61 -6.61 -21.10
CA GLU A 73 3.68 -7.55 -20.45
C GLU A 73 3.00 -6.94 -19.21
N LEU A 74 3.49 -5.80 -18.73
CA LEU A 74 2.94 -5.13 -17.56
C LEU A 74 1.55 -4.55 -17.85
N PRO A 75 0.66 -4.48 -16.84
CA PRO A 75 -0.58 -3.72 -16.97
C PRO A 75 -0.30 -2.25 -17.31
N GLU A 76 -1.16 -1.64 -18.14
CA GLU A 76 -1.03 -0.22 -18.52
C GLU A 76 -1.31 0.76 -17.36
N GLU A 77 -1.94 0.26 -16.28
CA GLU A 77 -2.25 1.04 -15.09
C GLU A 77 -0.98 1.64 -14.45
N PRO A 78 -1.07 2.86 -13.87
CA PRO A 78 0.08 3.48 -13.24
C PRO A 78 0.57 2.67 -12.04
N GLY A 79 1.88 2.74 -11.80
CA GLY A 79 2.55 2.09 -10.68
C GLY A 79 3.26 0.79 -11.05
N TYR A 80 2.94 0.15 -12.17
CA TYR A 80 3.70 -1.01 -12.64
C TYR A 80 5.00 -0.60 -13.33
N GLY A 81 6.05 -1.38 -13.09
CA GLY A 81 7.36 -1.22 -13.72
C GLY A 81 8.17 -2.50 -13.63
N THR A 82 9.40 -2.50 -14.12
CA THR A 82 10.35 -3.61 -13.91
C THR A 82 11.65 -3.14 -13.25
N THR A 83 12.32 -4.06 -12.58
CA THR A 83 13.73 -3.94 -12.20
C THR A 83 14.55 -5.06 -12.83
N THR A 84 15.78 -4.75 -13.25
CA THR A 84 16.73 -5.74 -13.76
C THR A 84 17.45 -6.39 -12.59
N ARG A 85 17.32 -7.72 -12.47
CA ARG A 85 18.03 -8.51 -11.47
C ARG A 85 19.48 -8.74 -11.88
N LYS A 86 20.30 -9.25 -10.95
CA LYS A 86 21.75 -9.49 -11.14
C LYS A 86 22.06 -10.48 -12.29
N ASP A 87 21.13 -11.37 -12.59
CA ASP A 87 21.20 -12.35 -13.68
C ASP A 87 20.66 -11.80 -15.01
N GLY A 88 20.22 -10.54 -15.06
CA GLY A 88 19.64 -9.89 -16.23
C GLY A 88 18.14 -10.12 -16.40
N ALA A 89 17.50 -10.94 -15.56
CA ALA A 89 16.06 -11.15 -15.64
C ALA A 89 15.28 -9.90 -15.20
N LEU A 90 14.11 -9.67 -15.82
CA LEU A 90 13.21 -8.60 -15.43
C LEU A 90 12.21 -9.08 -14.38
N GLN A 91 12.20 -8.42 -13.23
CA GLN A 91 11.22 -8.63 -12.18
C GLN A 91 10.20 -7.50 -12.17
N VAL A 92 8.93 -7.85 -12.03
CA VAL A 92 7.83 -6.89 -11.88
C VAL A 92 7.97 -6.12 -10.59
N THR A 93 7.71 -4.82 -10.66
CA THR A 93 7.61 -3.92 -9.51
C THR A 93 6.24 -3.26 -9.47
N TYR A 94 5.79 -2.93 -8.27
CA TYR A 94 4.62 -2.07 -8.07
C TYR A 94 5.00 -0.90 -7.16
N ASN A 95 4.81 0.33 -7.64
CA ASN A 95 5.27 1.57 -7.02
C ASN A 95 6.76 1.51 -6.62
N GLY A 96 7.57 0.84 -7.44
CA GLY A 96 9.01 0.64 -7.26
C GLY A 96 9.40 -0.47 -6.28
N TRP A 97 8.45 -1.26 -5.76
CA TRP A 97 8.74 -2.43 -4.93
C TRP A 97 8.75 -3.71 -5.76
N PRO A 98 9.83 -4.50 -5.75
CA PRO A 98 9.86 -5.80 -6.43
C PRO A 98 8.79 -6.75 -5.87
N LEU A 99 8.09 -7.44 -6.76
CA LEU A 99 7.01 -8.36 -6.41
C LEU A 99 7.47 -9.82 -6.37
N TYR A 100 6.96 -10.55 -5.40
CA TYR A 100 7.32 -11.95 -5.15
C TYR A 100 6.08 -12.80 -4.86
N TYR A 101 6.21 -14.10 -5.09
CA TYR A 101 5.33 -15.14 -4.59
C TYR A 101 5.82 -15.66 -3.25
N TRP A 102 4.98 -16.43 -2.57
CA TRP A 102 5.35 -17.20 -1.38
C TRP A 102 5.21 -18.69 -1.62
N VAL A 103 6.28 -19.46 -1.41
CA VAL A 103 6.31 -20.90 -1.74
C VAL A 103 5.30 -21.75 -0.95
N LYS A 104 4.76 -21.24 0.17
CA LYS A 104 3.76 -21.99 0.97
C LYS A 104 2.32 -21.62 0.63
N ASP A 105 2.07 -20.61 -0.21
CA ASP A 105 0.73 -20.37 -0.74
C ASP A 105 0.45 -21.42 -1.84
N GLN A 106 -0.64 -22.18 -1.70
CA GLN A 106 -0.93 -23.33 -2.55
C GLN A 106 -2.13 -23.09 -3.47
N LYS A 107 -2.97 -22.12 -3.16
CA LYS A 107 -4.16 -21.77 -3.94
C LYS A 107 -4.41 -20.27 -3.95
N ALA A 108 -5.23 -19.85 -4.91
CA ALA A 108 -5.67 -18.47 -5.02
C ALA A 108 -6.25 -17.96 -3.70
N GLY A 109 -5.87 -16.74 -3.33
CA GLY A 109 -6.28 -16.08 -2.09
C GLY A 109 -5.57 -16.56 -0.81
N ASP A 110 -4.65 -17.53 -0.88
CA ASP A 110 -3.77 -17.80 0.26
C ASP A 110 -2.89 -16.57 0.53
N THR A 111 -2.81 -16.16 1.80
CA THR A 111 -2.03 -14.99 2.25
C THR A 111 -1.03 -15.39 3.36
N THR A 112 -0.55 -16.63 3.33
CA THR A 112 0.23 -17.22 4.44
C THR A 112 1.65 -16.65 4.56
N GLY A 113 2.09 -15.88 3.56
CA GLY A 113 3.34 -15.13 3.58
C GLY A 113 3.23 -13.81 4.34
N GLN A 114 2.02 -13.37 4.68
CA GLN A 114 1.80 -12.10 5.37
C GLN A 114 2.55 -12.07 6.71
N ALA A 115 3.33 -11.02 6.92
CA ALA A 115 4.14 -10.79 8.12
C ALA A 115 5.23 -11.83 8.41
N VAL A 116 5.57 -12.72 7.47
CA VAL A 116 6.64 -13.69 7.69
C VAL A 116 7.97 -12.97 7.96
N GLY A 117 8.59 -13.33 9.09
CA GLY A 117 9.87 -12.78 9.52
C GLY A 117 9.86 -11.26 9.73
N ASN A 118 8.67 -10.64 9.88
CA ASN A 118 8.54 -9.19 10.01
C ASN A 118 9.15 -8.42 8.84
N VAL A 119 9.22 -9.03 7.65
CA VAL A 119 9.85 -8.42 6.47
C VAL A 119 9.14 -8.75 5.15
N TRP A 120 8.05 -9.53 5.19
CA TRP A 120 7.26 -9.88 4.02
C TRP A 120 5.81 -9.44 4.19
N TRP A 121 5.28 -8.71 3.21
CA TRP A 121 3.96 -8.10 3.27
C TRP A 121 3.24 -8.32 1.96
N VAL A 122 1.93 -8.59 2.03
CA VAL A 122 1.09 -8.63 0.83
C VAL A 122 1.18 -7.28 0.13
N ALA A 123 1.47 -7.33 -1.18
CA ALA A 123 1.46 -6.15 -2.02
C ALA A 123 0.00 -5.71 -2.20
N ASN A 124 -0.27 -4.42 -2.04
CA ASN A 124 -1.62 -3.89 -2.14
C ASN A 124 -1.63 -2.52 -2.80
N GLN A 125 -2.82 -2.05 -3.19
CA GLN A 125 -3.00 -0.74 -3.82
C GLN A 125 -3.05 0.40 -2.80
N GLN A 126 -3.17 0.11 -1.50
CA GLN A 126 -3.55 1.12 -0.51
C GLN A 126 -2.32 1.95 -0.16
N PRO A 127 -2.22 3.21 -0.62
CA PRO A 127 -1.18 4.06 -0.12
C PRO A 127 -1.45 4.29 1.37
N LEU A 128 -0.43 4.13 2.20
CA LEU A 128 -0.58 4.36 3.64
C LEU A 128 -1.11 5.76 3.93
N ILE A 129 -0.78 6.71 3.07
CA ILE A 129 -1.22 8.10 3.17
C ILE A 129 -2.02 8.46 1.92
N THR A 130 -3.27 8.89 2.11
CA THR A 130 -4.14 9.43 1.08
C THR A 130 -4.37 10.93 1.29
N VAL A 131 -4.92 11.60 0.27
CA VAL A 131 -5.44 12.96 0.41
C VAL A 131 -6.95 12.87 0.59
N GLN A 132 -7.43 13.34 1.74
CA GLN A 132 -8.85 13.49 2.02
C GLN A 132 -9.29 14.90 1.65
N LYS A 133 -10.25 14.99 0.72
CA LYS A 133 -10.85 16.24 0.24
C LYS A 133 -12.07 16.63 1.07
N ASP A 134 -12.57 17.85 0.83
CA ASP A 134 -13.83 18.38 1.36
C ASP A 134 -13.91 18.39 2.89
N THR A 135 -12.78 18.59 3.57
CA THR A 135 -12.76 18.73 5.02
C THR A 135 -12.92 20.18 5.44
N ALA A 136 -13.25 20.41 6.72
CA ALA A 136 -13.31 21.76 7.29
C ALA A 136 -11.97 22.52 7.23
N GLN A 137 -10.84 21.81 7.02
CA GLN A 137 -9.49 22.38 6.93
C GLN A 137 -8.91 22.30 5.50
N GLY A 138 -9.76 22.07 4.48
CA GLY A 138 -9.33 21.89 3.10
C GLY A 138 -8.87 20.46 2.78
N ASN A 139 -7.90 20.31 1.90
CA ASN A 139 -7.30 19.00 1.60
C ASN A 139 -6.32 18.62 2.71
N VAL A 140 -6.56 17.48 3.36
CA VAL A 140 -5.72 17.00 4.47
C VAL A 140 -5.19 15.60 4.18
N LEU A 141 -4.04 15.26 4.74
CA LEU A 141 -3.51 13.91 4.67
C LEU A 141 -4.27 12.99 5.62
N ALA A 142 -4.57 11.79 5.16
CA ALA A 142 -5.26 10.76 5.91
C ALA A 142 -4.46 9.45 5.88
N GLY A 143 -4.55 8.67 6.95
CA GLY A 143 -3.94 7.34 7.04
C GLY A 143 -4.89 6.24 6.54
N PRO A 144 -4.61 4.97 6.86
CA PRO A 144 -5.57 3.88 6.69
C PRO A 144 -6.99 4.25 7.18
N SER A 145 -8.00 3.70 6.50
CA SER A 145 -9.42 3.98 6.72
C SER A 145 -9.86 5.44 6.45
N ASN A 146 -9.05 6.22 5.71
CA ASN A 146 -9.30 7.63 5.37
C ASN A 146 -9.47 8.55 6.58
N MET A 147 -8.88 8.18 7.73
CA MET A 147 -8.91 9.00 8.93
C MET A 147 -7.80 10.06 8.89
N THR A 148 -8.16 11.31 9.23
CA THR A 148 -7.26 12.47 9.20
C THR A 148 -6.03 12.27 10.09
N LEU A 149 -4.87 12.70 9.60
CA LEU A 149 -3.62 12.68 10.33
C LEU A 149 -3.25 14.05 10.88
N TYR A 150 -2.61 14.02 12.05
CA TYR A 150 -2.21 15.19 12.82
C TYR A 150 -0.71 15.14 13.14
N ILE A 151 -0.12 16.33 13.29
CA ILE A 151 1.19 16.55 13.91
C ILE A 151 1.03 17.14 15.31
N PHE A 152 1.97 16.81 16.18
CA PHE A 152 2.08 17.38 17.52
C PHE A 152 3.25 18.38 17.56
N THR A 153 2.98 19.65 17.82
CA THR A 153 4.03 20.69 17.80
C THR A 153 5.02 20.58 18.96
N LYS A 154 4.69 19.79 19.98
CA LYS A 154 5.60 19.51 21.09
C LYS A 154 6.54 18.34 20.81
N ASP A 155 6.43 17.67 19.67
CA ASP A 155 7.43 16.68 19.23
C ASP A 155 8.71 17.38 18.75
N GLU A 156 9.86 16.74 18.99
CA GLU A 156 11.19 17.27 18.68
C GLU A 156 11.82 16.50 17.52
N GLY A 157 11.87 17.12 16.34
CA GLY A 157 12.29 16.44 15.11
C GLY A 157 11.43 15.20 14.87
N THR A 158 12.09 14.05 14.73
CA THR A 158 11.43 12.73 14.58
C THR A 158 11.11 12.06 15.93
N THR A 159 11.34 12.72 17.07
CA THR A 159 11.10 12.14 18.39
C THR A 159 9.73 12.52 18.90
N SER A 160 8.87 11.52 19.09
CA SER A 160 7.57 11.70 19.75
C SER A 160 7.75 12.02 21.23
N ASN A 161 6.99 12.98 21.75
CA ASN A 161 6.77 13.24 23.17
C ASN A 161 5.38 12.76 23.65
N CYS A 162 4.60 12.13 22.78
CA CYS A 162 3.27 11.62 23.07
C CYS A 162 3.29 10.12 23.40
N TYR A 163 3.21 9.81 24.70
CA TYR A 163 3.13 8.45 25.25
C TYR A 163 2.01 8.34 26.29
N ASP A 164 1.77 7.13 26.78
CA ASP A 164 0.78 6.84 27.82
C ASP A 164 -0.60 7.40 27.44
N GLN A 165 -1.26 8.12 28.36
CA GLN A 165 -2.57 8.71 28.11
C GLN A 165 -2.60 9.66 26.91
N CYS A 166 -1.46 10.28 26.55
CA CYS A 166 -1.38 11.06 25.31
C CYS A 166 -1.61 10.16 24.11
N ALA A 167 -0.90 9.03 24.01
CA ALA A 167 -1.03 8.09 22.90
C ALA A 167 -2.38 7.35 22.88
N VAL A 168 -3.08 7.26 24.01
CA VAL A 168 -4.47 6.76 24.04
C VAL A 168 -5.43 7.76 23.36
N ASN A 169 -5.25 9.06 23.63
CA ASN A 169 -6.10 10.10 23.08
C ASN A 169 -5.71 10.47 21.63
N TRP A 170 -4.41 10.35 21.33
CA TRP A 170 -3.78 10.62 20.04
C TRP A 170 -3.02 9.38 19.57
N PRO A 171 -3.73 8.34 19.07
CA PRO A 171 -3.07 7.12 18.64
C PRO A 171 -2.02 7.39 17.56
N PRO A 172 -0.76 6.97 17.74
CA PRO A 172 0.25 7.13 16.71
C PRO A 172 -0.10 6.30 15.48
N LEU A 173 0.16 6.82 14.28
CA LEU A 173 0.15 5.97 13.08
C LEU A 173 1.37 5.07 13.13
N LEU A 174 1.16 3.86 13.63
CA LEU A 174 2.20 2.84 13.70
C LEU A 174 2.22 2.01 12.43
N VAL A 175 3.43 1.68 12.03
CA VAL A 175 3.69 0.66 11.04
C VAL A 175 4.40 -0.48 11.72
N SER A 176 4.20 -1.69 11.23
CA SER A 176 4.99 -2.82 11.67
C SER A 176 6.42 -2.69 11.12
N HIS A 177 6.60 -2.13 9.90
CA HIS A 177 7.89 -1.95 9.21
C HIS A 177 7.83 -0.79 8.19
N GLY A 178 8.97 -0.17 7.87
CA GLY A 178 9.05 0.98 6.95
C GLY A 178 8.60 0.74 5.50
N SER A 179 8.46 -0.51 5.07
CA SER A 179 7.90 -0.83 3.74
C SER A 179 6.43 -0.44 3.59
N GLN A 180 5.70 -0.27 4.71
CA GLN A 180 4.31 0.16 4.65
C GLN A 180 4.18 1.59 4.11
N LEU A 181 5.28 2.33 3.94
CA LEU A 181 5.30 3.65 3.29
C LEU A 181 5.11 3.61 1.76
N MET A 182 4.58 2.52 1.17
CA MET A 182 4.26 2.49 -0.26
C MET A 182 3.29 3.64 -0.61
N GLY A 183 3.70 4.57 -1.47
CA GLY A 183 2.84 5.69 -1.89
C GLY A 183 3.61 6.90 -2.45
N THR A 184 2.87 7.81 -3.07
CA THR A 184 3.33 8.99 -3.85
C THR A 184 4.00 10.11 -3.04
N PHE A 185 4.05 10.01 -1.71
CA PHE A 185 4.64 11.02 -0.82
C PHE A 185 6.13 10.75 -0.48
N LYS A 186 6.83 9.95 -1.30
CA LYS A 186 8.14 9.35 -1.00
C LYS A 186 9.23 10.32 -0.47
N SER A 187 9.19 11.61 -0.81
CA SER A 187 10.20 12.57 -0.32
C SER A 187 9.95 13.10 1.10
N ARG A 188 8.73 12.96 1.64
CA ARG A 188 8.37 13.42 2.98
C ARG A 188 8.08 12.28 3.96
N LEU A 189 7.81 11.08 3.49
CA LEU A 189 7.53 9.94 4.36
C LEU A 189 8.81 9.38 4.98
N GLY A 190 8.72 9.04 6.25
CA GLY A 190 9.77 8.38 7.00
C GLY A 190 9.19 7.54 8.14
N VAL A 191 10.07 6.89 8.88
CA VAL A 191 9.72 6.15 10.09
C VAL A 191 10.68 6.55 11.21
N THR A 192 10.16 6.69 12.42
CA THR A 192 10.93 6.86 13.64
C THR A 192 10.69 5.68 14.58
N THR A 193 11.71 5.29 15.33
CA THR A 193 11.57 4.28 16.38
C THR A 193 11.17 4.97 17.68
N ARG A 194 10.01 4.60 18.22
CA ARG A 194 9.50 5.08 19.51
C ARG A 194 10.27 4.44 20.67
N LYS A 195 10.18 5.03 21.87
CA LYS A 195 10.82 4.51 23.09
C LYS A 195 10.34 3.11 23.50
N ASP A 196 9.12 2.76 23.13
CA ASP A 196 8.50 1.44 23.33
C ASP A 196 8.91 0.41 22.25
N GLY A 197 9.76 0.79 21.30
CA GLY A 197 10.22 -0.04 20.19
C GLY A 197 9.28 -0.07 18.99
N ALA A 198 8.09 0.55 19.07
CA ALA A 198 7.19 0.62 17.92
C ALA A 198 7.72 1.58 16.85
N LEU A 199 7.41 1.28 15.59
CA LEU A 199 7.76 2.12 14.45
C LEU A 199 6.60 3.05 14.12
N GLN A 200 6.84 4.36 14.21
CA GLN A 200 5.83 5.38 13.92
C GLN A 200 6.15 6.09 12.60
N VAL A 201 5.13 6.32 11.80
CA VAL A 201 5.25 7.08 10.56
C VAL A 201 5.57 8.54 10.86
N THR A 202 6.46 9.12 10.06
CA THR A 202 6.73 10.55 10.06
C THR A 202 6.42 11.15 8.69
N ILE A 203 5.89 12.38 8.66
CA ILE A 203 5.72 13.17 7.44
C ILE A 203 6.49 14.48 7.60
N GLY A 204 7.40 14.78 6.67
CA GLY A 204 8.30 15.93 6.77
C GLY A 204 9.16 15.87 8.04
N GLY A 205 9.53 14.66 8.48
CA GLY A 205 10.30 14.45 9.70
C GLY A 205 9.53 14.62 11.01
N LYS A 206 8.20 14.80 11.00
CA LYS A 206 7.36 14.87 12.21
C LYS A 206 6.55 13.60 12.42
N PRO A 207 6.50 13.02 13.63
CA PRO A 207 5.63 11.88 13.93
C PRO A 207 4.16 12.25 13.71
N VAL A 208 3.37 11.30 13.18
CA VAL A 208 1.96 11.53 12.86
C VAL A 208 1.01 10.66 13.68
N TYR A 209 -0.18 11.19 13.91
CA TYR A 209 -1.16 10.64 14.86
C TYR A 209 -2.58 10.74 14.31
N TYR A 210 -3.46 9.92 14.86
CA TYR A 210 -4.91 10.04 14.77
C TYR A 210 -5.48 10.79 15.97
N TRP A 211 -6.75 11.17 15.88
CA TRP A 211 -7.50 11.73 17.01
C TRP A 211 -8.67 10.83 17.38
N VAL A 212 -8.74 10.41 18.66
CA VAL A 212 -9.73 9.42 19.13
C VAL A 212 -11.20 9.90 18.99
N LYS A 213 -11.46 11.20 18.84
CA LYS A 213 -12.82 11.72 18.67
C LYS A 213 -13.24 11.91 17.21
N ASP A 214 -12.34 11.73 16.25
CA ASP A 214 -12.74 11.65 14.85
C ASP A 214 -13.45 10.31 14.62
N GLN A 215 -14.65 10.35 14.05
CA GLN A 215 -15.52 9.17 13.92
C GLN A 215 -15.65 8.69 12.47
N LYS A 216 -15.40 9.59 11.51
CA LYS A 216 -15.50 9.28 10.08
C LYS A 216 -14.41 10.00 9.29
N ALA A 217 -14.19 9.52 8.06
CA ALA A 217 -13.29 10.15 7.11
C ALA A 217 -13.62 11.63 6.91
N GLY A 218 -12.59 12.47 6.92
CA GLY A 218 -12.70 13.92 6.78
C GLY A 218 -13.01 14.69 8.08
N ASP A 219 -13.27 14.00 9.20
CA ASP A 219 -13.34 14.68 10.49
C ASP A 219 -11.96 15.30 10.82
N THR A 220 -11.98 16.53 11.32
CA THR A 220 -10.78 17.31 11.67
C THR A 220 -10.89 17.87 13.10
N THR A 221 -11.62 17.17 13.98
CA THR A 221 -12.04 17.70 15.29
C THR A 221 -10.88 17.84 16.28
N GLY A 222 -9.73 17.24 15.98
CA GLY A 222 -8.48 17.41 16.72
C GLY A 222 -7.75 18.71 16.38
N HIS A 223 -8.13 19.41 15.31
CA HIS A 223 -7.43 20.60 14.86
C HIS A 223 -7.45 21.70 15.94
N GLY A 224 -6.27 22.21 16.32
CA GLY A 224 -6.10 23.27 17.30
C GLY A 224 -6.23 22.82 18.77
N VAL A 225 -6.48 21.52 19.04
CA VAL A 225 -6.64 21.04 20.43
C VAL A 225 -5.38 21.35 21.22
N GLY A 226 -5.57 21.98 22.39
CA GLY A 226 -4.48 22.34 23.30
C GLY A 226 -3.42 23.27 22.69
N ASN A 227 -3.74 23.97 21.60
CA ASN A 227 -2.80 24.79 20.81
C ASN A 227 -1.53 24.03 20.38
N ALA A 228 -1.66 22.72 20.15
CA ALA A 228 -0.50 21.86 19.89
C ALA A 228 -0.73 20.81 18.80
N TRP A 229 -1.97 20.53 18.44
CA TRP A 229 -2.33 19.49 17.49
C TRP A 229 -2.90 20.11 16.23
N TRP A 230 -2.32 19.77 15.08
CA TRP A 230 -2.70 20.38 13.80
C TRP A 230 -2.82 19.30 12.74
N VAL A 231 -3.84 19.44 11.88
CA VAL A 231 -3.99 18.58 10.71
C VAL A 231 -2.80 18.80 9.77
N ILE A 232 -2.45 17.76 9.02
CA ILE A 232 -1.42 17.87 7.98
C ILE A 232 -2.13 18.22 6.68
N GLN A 233 -2.03 19.47 6.23
CA GLN A 233 -2.60 19.88 4.95
C GLN A 233 -1.75 19.37 3.78
N ASP A 234 -2.40 19.03 2.67
CA ASP A 234 -1.71 18.71 1.43
C ASP A 234 -1.20 20.01 0.78
N GLU A 235 0.07 20.33 0.99
CA GLU A 235 0.72 21.53 0.46
C GLU A 235 0.95 21.48 -1.06
N ALA A 236 0.67 20.34 -1.73
CA ALA A 236 0.72 20.23 -3.19
C ALA A 236 -0.48 20.89 -3.90
N ALA A 237 -1.44 21.45 -3.15
CA ALA A 237 -2.66 22.07 -3.66
C ALA A 237 -2.67 23.62 -3.58
N GLN A 238 -1.52 24.27 -3.35
CA GLN A 238 -1.36 25.73 -3.44
C GLN A 238 -0.45 26.13 -4.60
#